data_AF-A0A1M4SGF2-F1
#
_entry.id   AF-A0A1M4SGF2-F1
#
_cell.length_a   1.000
_cell.length_b   1.000
_cell.length_c   1.000
_cell.angle_alpha   90.00
_cell.angle_beta   90.00
_cell.angle_gamma   90.00
#
_symmetry.space_group_name_H-M   'P 1'
#
loop_
_entity.id
_entity.type
_entity.pdbx_description
1 polymer ?
#
loop_
_entity_poly.entity_id
_entity_poly.type
_entity_poly.pdbx_seq_one_letter_code
_entity_poly.pdbx_strand_id
1 'polypeptide(L)'
;MNFKDLEIWFVTGAQLLYGGDAVVAVDAHSTEMVKGLNDSGNLPIKVVYKGTANSSSEISAIMREANGDTKCAGIITWMHTFSPAKMWIHGLKDYKKPLLHLHTQYNKEIPWNEIDMDFMNLNQSAHGDREFGHITSRLRKPRKVIVGYWNDKDTQNKIAGWMRVCAGWADSQDMLIIRFGDNMNNVAVTDGDKVEAEIRLGYHVDNAPIATLVPYIEAVTEAEIDALVAEYEKLYDFAADCKKGAEKYQFVRDAAAQEIGIRRFLQDKGAKGFTTSFNELAGIKQLMGFASQRLMSEGYGFGAEGDWKSAALVRTMWVMGQGLPGGQSFLEDYTLNFDGENSTILQSHMLEINPDITGVKPRIEVHFLGIGDARTCARLVFQAHKGTGVAATIVDMGNRFRMIVNEVEVEEPKPLPKLPVACALWKPMPNLEVGAGTWILAGGTHHSSFSFSVTTEMLEDYAEIADIELLIIDKDTTIREFRKELRNNEIYYMLNKALQ
;
A
#
# COMPACT_ATOMS: atom_id res chain seq x y z
N MET A 1 -6.57 0.45 9.74
CA MET A 1 -5.42 0.35 10.65
C MET A 1 -5.13 1.71 11.29
N ASN A 2 -4.78 1.76 12.57
CA ASN A 2 -4.28 2.96 13.23
C ASN A 2 -2.82 2.71 13.66
N PHE A 3 -1.90 3.54 13.18
CA PHE A 3 -0.46 3.35 13.43
C PHE A 3 -0.06 3.42 14.90
N LYS A 4 -0.88 4.07 15.74
CA LYS A 4 -0.64 4.16 17.19
C LYS A 4 -0.80 2.82 17.92
N ASP A 5 -1.47 1.85 17.30
CA ASP A 5 -1.68 0.52 17.86
C ASP A 5 -0.54 -0.45 17.50
N LEU A 6 0.38 -0.01 16.62
CA LEU A 6 1.54 -0.76 16.15
C LEU A 6 2.82 -0.33 16.85
N GLU A 7 3.78 -1.24 16.85
CA GLU A 7 5.14 -1.06 17.33
C GLU A 7 6.13 -1.63 16.32
N ILE A 8 7.30 -0.98 16.23
CA ILE A 8 8.47 -1.50 15.53
C ILE A 8 9.52 -1.85 16.56
N TRP A 9 9.97 -3.09 16.56
CA TRP A 9 10.91 -3.56 17.56
C TRP A 9 12.33 -3.24 17.16
N PHE A 10 13.09 -2.62 18.04
CA PHE A 10 14.51 -2.33 17.84
C PHE A 10 15.35 -3.33 18.65
N VAL A 11 16.15 -4.13 17.95
CA VAL A 11 16.97 -5.19 18.53
C VAL A 11 18.43 -4.89 18.25
N THR A 12 19.20 -4.71 19.31
CA THR A 12 20.64 -4.43 19.19
C THR A 12 21.43 -5.72 19.30
N GLY A 13 22.28 -6.01 18.32
CA GLY A 13 23.21 -7.12 18.38
C GLY A 13 24.49 -6.75 19.10
N ALA A 14 24.91 -7.59 20.04
CA ALA A 14 26.24 -7.49 20.64
C ALA A 14 26.83 -8.88 20.94
N GLN A 15 27.92 -8.91 21.70
CA GLN A 15 28.51 -10.12 22.27
C GLN A 15 29.17 -9.86 23.63
N LEU A 16 29.22 -10.89 24.48
CA LEU A 16 29.75 -10.80 25.84
C LEU A 16 31.29 -10.72 25.93
N LEU A 17 32.01 -10.92 24.83
CA LEU A 17 33.48 -10.99 24.82
C LEU A 17 34.17 -9.70 25.30
N TYR A 18 33.49 -8.56 25.22
CA TYR A 18 34.05 -7.25 25.59
C TYR A 18 33.78 -6.85 27.06
N GLY A 19 33.21 -7.76 27.86
CA GLY A 19 32.91 -7.52 29.27
C GLY A 19 31.52 -6.91 29.51
N GLY A 20 31.07 -6.93 30.77
CA GLY A 20 29.73 -6.46 31.17
C GLY A 20 29.53 -4.97 30.94
N ASP A 21 30.57 -4.16 31.16
CA ASP A 21 30.50 -2.70 31.01
C ASP A 21 30.22 -2.28 29.55
N ALA A 22 30.71 -3.02 28.57
CA ALA A 22 30.41 -2.79 27.15
C ALA A 22 28.93 -3.03 26.85
N VAL A 23 28.32 -4.09 27.40
CA VAL A 23 26.89 -4.37 27.21
C VAL A 23 26.02 -3.28 27.86
N VAL A 24 26.41 -2.76 29.02
CA VAL A 24 25.74 -1.63 29.67
C VAL A 24 25.79 -0.37 28.79
N ALA A 25 26.93 -0.08 28.18
CA ALA A 25 27.07 1.06 27.27
C ALA A 25 26.24 0.87 25.98
N VAL A 26 26.21 -0.33 25.40
CA VAL A 26 25.37 -0.66 24.24
C VAL A 26 23.88 -0.48 24.55
N ASP A 27 23.44 -0.95 25.72
CA ASP A 27 22.05 -0.82 26.18
C ASP A 27 21.65 0.65 26.38
N ALA A 28 22.53 1.44 26.99
CA ALA A 28 22.34 2.88 27.16
C ALA A 28 22.24 3.61 25.81
N HIS A 29 23.18 3.34 24.88
CA HIS A 29 23.16 3.92 23.54
C HIS A 29 21.89 3.56 22.78
N SER A 30 21.46 2.30 22.83
CA SER A 30 20.25 1.83 22.15
C SER A 30 18.99 2.48 22.72
N THR A 31 18.92 2.63 24.05
CA THR A 31 17.83 3.31 24.73
C THR A 31 17.74 4.79 24.32
N GLU A 32 18.87 5.49 24.27
CA GLU A 32 18.93 6.89 23.82
C GLU A 32 18.54 7.04 22.35
N MET A 33 19.06 6.16 21.48
CA MET A 33 18.72 6.18 20.05
C MET A 33 17.23 5.95 19.83
N VAL A 34 16.63 4.95 20.48
CA VAL A 34 15.19 4.68 20.37
C VAL A 34 14.37 5.85 20.91
N LYS A 35 14.80 6.48 22.02
CA LYS A 35 14.17 7.69 22.53
C LYS A 35 14.24 8.82 21.50
N GLY A 36 15.42 9.12 20.95
CA GLY A 36 15.60 10.18 19.97
C GLY A 36 14.85 9.93 18.65
N LEU A 37 14.77 8.67 18.19
CA LEU A 37 13.95 8.26 17.04
C LEU A 37 12.46 8.56 17.30
N ASN A 38 11.93 8.20 18.47
CA ASN A 38 10.54 8.47 18.83
C ASN A 38 10.26 9.97 19.03
N ASP A 39 11.18 10.69 19.66
CA ASP A 39 11.04 12.13 19.94
C ASP A 39 11.22 13.01 18.69
N SER A 40 11.74 12.45 17.59
CA SER A 40 11.98 13.17 16.33
C SER A 40 10.70 13.73 15.69
N GLY A 41 9.55 13.11 15.96
CA GLY A 41 8.29 13.40 15.28
C GLY A 41 8.22 12.97 13.80
N ASN A 42 9.29 12.38 13.25
CA ASN A 42 9.36 11.96 11.85
C ASN A 42 8.81 10.54 11.63
N LEU A 43 8.79 9.71 12.67
CA LEU A 43 8.39 8.31 12.57
C LEU A 43 6.88 8.13 12.80
N PRO A 44 6.17 7.42 11.91
CA PRO A 44 4.72 7.23 12.02
C PRO A 44 4.31 6.18 13.05
N ILE A 45 5.22 5.27 13.42
CA ILE A 45 5.00 4.16 14.35
C ILE A 45 6.05 4.23 15.46
N LYS A 46 5.65 3.93 16.69
CA LYS A 46 6.54 3.91 17.84
C LYS A 46 7.59 2.82 17.71
N VAL A 47 8.85 3.18 17.98
CA VAL A 47 9.96 2.23 18.09
C VAL A 47 10.08 1.77 19.55
N VAL A 48 10.17 0.46 19.76
CA VAL A 48 10.29 -0.16 21.09
C VAL A 48 11.57 -0.96 21.17
N TYR A 49 12.46 -0.57 22.10
CA TYR A 49 13.69 -1.30 22.34
C TYR A 49 13.40 -2.64 23.04
N LYS A 50 13.93 -3.74 22.47
CA LYS A 50 13.72 -5.10 22.99
C LYS A 50 14.97 -5.69 23.65
N GLY A 51 15.97 -4.85 23.91
CA GLY A 51 17.21 -5.23 24.59
C GLY A 51 18.37 -5.56 23.64
N THR A 52 19.53 -5.75 24.25
CA THR A 52 20.76 -6.18 23.57
C THR A 52 20.81 -7.70 23.53
N ALA A 53 20.77 -8.27 22.33
CA ALA A 53 20.82 -9.72 22.13
C ALA A 53 22.28 -10.19 22.01
N ASN A 54 22.70 -11.02 22.97
CA ASN A 54 24.09 -11.46 23.16
C ASN A 54 24.31 -12.95 22.93
N SER A 55 23.22 -13.73 22.78
CA SER A 55 23.25 -15.17 22.62
C SER A 55 22.22 -15.65 21.60
N SER A 56 22.44 -16.84 21.05
CA SER A 56 21.48 -17.44 20.10
C SER A 56 20.10 -17.66 20.73
N SER A 57 20.06 -18.04 22.02
CA SER A 57 18.80 -18.22 22.76
C SER A 57 18.01 -16.93 22.94
N GLU A 58 18.68 -15.82 23.24
CA GLU A 58 18.04 -14.49 23.35
C GLU A 58 17.46 -14.05 22.00
N ILE A 59 18.26 -14.15 20.93
CA ILE A 59 17.83 -13.78 19.58
C ILE A 59 16.60 -14.61 19.17
N SER A 60 16.65 -15.93 19.37
CA SER A 60 15.51 -16.82 19.07
C SER A 60 14.29 -16.54 19.94
N ALA A 61 14.46 -16.09 21.19
CA ALA A 61 13.33 -15.72 22.04
C ALA A 61 12.66 -14.44 21.52
N ILE A 62 13.44 -13.39 21.24
CA ILE A 62 12.95 -12.10 20.73
C ILE A 62 12.20 -12.30 19.40
N MET A 63 12.76 -13.07 18.46
CA MET A 63 12.11 -13.30 17.15
C MET A 63 10.80 -14.09 17.27
N ARG A 64 10.72 -15.06 18.21
CA ARG A 64 9.47 -15.79 18.48
C ARG A 64 8.42 -14.93 19.17
N GLU A 65 8.84 -14.08 20.10
CA GLU A 65 7.97 -13.11 20.75
C GLU A 65 7.40 -12.13 19.73
N ALA A 66 8.24 -11.61 18.82
CA ALA A 66 7.81 -10.71 17.76
C ALA A 66 6.76 -11.36 16.86
N ASN A 67 6.91 -12.64 16.50
CA ASN A 67 5.93 -13.36 15.70
C ASN A 67 4.56 -13.48 16.38
N GLY A 68 4.54 -13.64 17.71
CA GLY A 68 3.31 -13.83 18.49
C GLY A 68 2.62 -12.52 18.89
N ASP A 69 3.31 -11.39 18.81
CA ASP A 69 2.75 -10.08 19.15
C ASP A 69 2.07 -9.45 17.92
N THR A 70 0.77 -9.19 18.04
CA THR A 70 -0.03 -8.53 16.99
C THR A 70 0.29 -7.05 16.84
N LYS A 71 0.90 -6.41 17.84
CA LYS A 71 1.36 -5.02 17.76
C LYS A 71 2.67 -4.88 17.00
N CYS A 72 3.52 -5.91 17.03
CA CYS A 72 4.81 -5.88 16.34
C CYS A 72 4.58 -5.96 14.82
N ALA A 73 4.75 -4.83 14.12
CA ALA A 73 4.60 -4.75 12.66
C ALA A 73 5.90 -5.03 11.91
N GLY A 74 7.06 -4.91 12.57
CA GLY A 74 8.37 -5.07 11.94
C GLY A 74 9.50 -5.00 12.97
N ILE A 75 10.69 -5.43 12.56
CA ILE A 75 11.88 -5.47 13.41
C ILE A 75 13.01 -4.69 12.73
N ILE A 76 13.59 -3.75 13.46
CA ILE A 76 14.86 -3.11 13.14
C ILE A 76 15.97 -3.85 13.89
N THR A 77 16.99 -4.31 13.17
CA THR A 77 18.23 -4.83 13.75
C THR A 77 19.39 -3.88 13.49
N TRP A 78 20.22 -3.67 14.52
CA TRP A 78 21.46 -2.92 14.43
C TRP A 78 22.54 -3.62 15.23
N MET A 79 23.67 -3.95 14.59
CA MET A 79 24.79 -4.57 15.29
C MET A 79 25.68 -3.45 15.85
N HIS A 80 25.49 -3.08 17.12
CA HIS A 80 26.31 -2.05 17.78
C HIS A 80 27.76 -2.51 17.86
N THR A 81 27.96 -3.69 18.47
CA THR A 81 29.25 -4.38 18.46
C THR A 81 29.29 -5.48 17.40
N PHE A 82 30.43 -6.17 17.29
CA PHE A 82 30.46 -7.42 16.53
C PHE A 82 29.54 -8.44 17.22
N SER A 83 28.51 -8.91 16.51
CA SER A 83 27.59 -9.94 16.99
C SER A 83 27.71 -11.16 16.07
N PRO A 84 28.46 -12.21 16.47
CA PRO A 84 28.74 -13.37 15.62
C PRO A 84 27.47 -13.93 14.97
N ALA A 85 27.41 -13.89 13.64
CA ALA A 85 26.15 -14.07 12.92
C ALA A 85 25.58 -15.48 13.00
N LYS A 86 26.38 -16.49 13.38
CA LYS A 86 25.89 -17.83 13.70
C LYS A 86 24.83 -17.83 14.81
N MET A 87 24.91 -16.90 15.77
CA MET A 87 23.92 -16.79 16.84
C MET A 87 22.53 -16.42 16.32
N TRP A 88 22.48 -15.69 15.20
CA TRP A 88 21.24 -15.21 14.59
C TRP A 88 20.52 -16.27 13.76
N ILE A 89 21.16 -17.39 13.40
CA ILE A 89 20.60 -18.37 12.47
C ILE A 89 19.25 -18.90 12.90
N HIS A 90 19.10 -19.31 14.16
CA HIS A 90 17.85 -19.90 14.64
C HIS A 90 16.72 -18.86 14.68
N GLY A 91 16.97 -17.66 15.21
CA GLY A 91 15.99 -16.57 15.18
C GLY A 91 15.61 -16.15 13.76
N LEU A 92 16.60 -16.05 12.86
CA LEU A 92 16.38 -15.67 11.45
C LEU A 92 15.69 -16.78 10.64
N LYS A 93 15.75 -18.04 11.06
CA LYS A 93 14.95 -19.11 10.44
C LYS A 93 13.49 -19.00 10.82
N ASP A 94 13.20 -18.54 12.03
CA ASP A 94 11.86 -18.53 12.60
C ASP A 94 11.10 -17.21 12.41
N TYR A 95 11.75 -16.09 12.06
CA TYR A 95 11.07 -14.78 11.96
C TYR A 95 10.02 -14.74 10.83
N LYS A 96 8.93 -14.01 11.07
CA LYS A 96 7.83 -13.78 10.12
C LYS A 96 7.50 -12.30 9.91
N LYS A 97 8.09 -11.40 10.69
CA LYS A 97 7.86 -9.95 10.58
C LYS A 97 8.84 -9.31 9.60
N PRO A 98 8.45 -8.25 8.87
CA PRO A 98 9.38 -7.45 8.07
C PRO A 98 10.66 -7.09 8.84
N LEU A 99 11.82 -7.23 8.18
CA LEU A 99 13.13 -6.96 8.77
C LEU A 99 13.81 -5.76 8.09
N LEU A 100 14.24 -4.80 8.90
CA LEU A 100 15.10 -3.70 8.50
C LEU A 100 16.45 -3.85 9.19
N HIS A 101 17.52 -3.89 8.40
CA HIS A 101 18.88 -3.82 8.88
C HIS A 101 19.36 -2.37 8.82
N LEU A 102 19.47 -1.73 9.99
CA LEU A 102 19.93 -0.35 10.13
C LEU A 102 21.44 -0.34 10.33
N HIS A 103 22.18 -0.04 9.27
CA HIS A 103 23.61 0.17 9.35
C HIS A 103 23.90 1.62 9.78
N THR A 104 24.09 1.80 11.09
CA THR A 104 24.29 3.10 11.72
C THR A 104 25.36 3.04 12.81
N GLN A 105 25.60 4.16 13.49
CA GLN A 105 26.53 4.28 14.60
C GLN A 105 25.97 5.28 15.62
N TYR A 106 26.22 5.03 16.91
CA TYR A 106 25.76 5.92 17.99
C TYR A 106 26.29 7.35 17.85
N ASN A 107 27.61 7.51 17.72
CA ASN A 107 28.28 8.79 17.51
C ASN A 107 28.36 9.15 16.02
N LYS A 108 28.24 10.44 15.70
CA LYS A 108 28.26 10.93 14.32
C LYS A 108 29.66 10.93 13.68
N GLU A 109 30.63 11.48 14.39
CA GLU A 109 32.00 11.64 13.92
C GLU A 109 32.97 10.81 14.75
N ILE A 110 34.10 10.45 14.15
CA ILE A 110 35.21 9.83 14.86
C ILE A 110 35.77 10.86 15.86
N PRO A 111 35.92 10.52 17.15
CA PRO A 111 36.55 11.41 18.11
C PRO A 111 38.08 11.39 17.90
N TRP A 112 38.58 12.11 16.89
CA TRP A 112 39.94 11.98 16.36
C TRP A 112 41.08 12.07 17.38
N ASN A 113 40.89 12.85 18.44
CA ASN A 113 41.91 13.05 19.47
C ASN A 113 41.75 12.11 20.68
N GLU A 114 40.63 11.39 20.77
CA GLU A 114 40.26 10.58 21.95
C GLU A 114 40.04 9.10 21.60
N ILE A 115 39.95 8.74 20.32
CA ILE A 115 39.74 7.37 19.86
C ILE A 115 40.85 6.43 20.36
N ASP A 116 40.43 5.38 21.07
CA ASP A 116 41.29 4.33 21.60
C ASP A 116 40.68 2.94 21.35
N MET A 117 41.28 1.91 21.96
CA MET A 117 40.80 0.54 21.79
C MET A 117 39.46 0.26 22.49
N ASP A 118 39.12 1.01 23.54
CA ASP A 118 37.84 0.83 24.22
C ASP A 118 36.70 1.38 23.35
N PHE A 119 36.92 2.55 22.75
CA PHE A 119 36.03 3.08 21.71
C PHE A 119 35.89 2.10 20.53
N MET A 120 37.01 1.56 20.01
CA MET A 120 37.00 0.62 18.88
C MET A 120 36.32 -0.71 19.21
N ASN A 121 36.39 -1.19 20.45
CA ASN A 121 35.69 -2.40 20.89
C ASN A 121 34.18 -2.17 21.05
N LEU A 122 33.77 -0.94 21.36
CA LEU A 122 32.37 -0.59 21.55
C LEU A 122 31.68 -0.20 20.22
N ASN A 123 32.24 0.75 19.48
CA ASN A 123 31.61 1.39 18.32
C ASN A 123 32.05 0.74 17.01
N GLN A 124 31.61 -0.50 16.77
CA GLN A 124 32.15 -1.35 15.69
C GLN A 124 31.12 -1.92 14.71
N SER A 125 30.00 -1.20 14.54
CA SER A 125 28.98 -1.50 13.53
C SER A 125 29.54 -1.60 12.11
N ALA A 126 30.65 -0.90 11.82
CA ALA A 126 31.33 -0.95 10.52
C ALA A 126 31.59 -2.39 10.04
N HIS A 127 32.03 -3.30 10.90
CA HIS A 127 32.19 -4.72 10.55
C HIS A 127 31.14 -5.63 11.18
N GLY A 128 30.56 -5.26 12.32
CA GLY A 128 29.46 -6.02 12.93
C GLY A 128 28.25 -6.17 12.00
N ASP A 129 27.80 -5.07 11.39
CA ASP A 129 26.68 -5.10 10.46
C ASP A 129 27.00 -5.87 9.17
N ARG A 130 28.25 -5.83 8.70
CA ARG A 130 28.67 -6.60 7.50
C ARG A 130 28.58 -8.10 7.73
N GLU A 131 28.95 -8.56 8.92
CA GLU A 131 28.82 -9.96 9.33
C GLU A 131 27.34 -10.38 9.44
N PHE A 132 26.47 -9.53 10.00
CA PHE A 132 25.02 -9.78 9.97
C PHE A 132 24.44 -9.77 8.54
N GLY A 133 24.95 -8.90 7.67
CA GLY A 133 24.62 -8.87 6.26
C GLY A 133 24.98 -10.16 5.53
N HIS A 134 26.09 -10.82 5.91
CA HIS A 134 26.44 -12.13 5.37
C HIS A 134 25.36 -13.17 5.68
N ILE A 135 24.94 -13.31 6.95
CA ILE A 135 24.05 -14.42 7.31
C ILE A 135 22.65 -14.26 6.74
N THR A 136 22.13 -13.04 6.72
CA THR A 136 20.81 -12.72 6.16
C THR A 136 20.77 -12.99 4.65
N SER A 137 21.84 -12.65 3.91
CA SER A 137 21.98 -13.01 2.50
C SER A 137 22.22 -14.50 2.27
N ARG A 138 23.03 -15.15 3.13
CA ARG A 138 23.32 -16.59 3.06
C ARG A 138 22.07 -17.44 3.31
N LEU A 139 21.16 -16.96 4.16
CA LEU A 139 19.85 -17.56 4.43
C LEU A 139 18.77 -17.10 3.45
N ARG A 140 19.08 -16.15 2.54
CA ARG A 140 18.15 -15.58 1.55
C ARG A 140 16.89 -14.99 2.20
N LYS A 141 17.11 -14.20 3.23
CA LYS A 141 16.04 -13.59 4.01
C LYS A 141 15.73 -12.19 3.48
N PRO A 142 14.48 -11.91 3.09
CA PRO A 142 14.11 -10.60 2.58
C PRO A 142 14.30 -9.55 3.66
N ARG A 143 14.91 -8.42 3.28
CA ARG A 143 15.19 -7.33 4.21
C ARG A 143 15.41 -5.99 3.51
N LYS A 144 15.00 -4.91 4.16
CA LYS A 144 15.48 -3.56 3.85
C LYS A 144 16.84 -3.32 4.50
N VAL A 145 17.75 -2.65 3.80
CA VAL A 145 19.01 -2.14 4.40
C VAL A 145 19.00 -0.62 4.30
N ILE A 146 19.17 0.07 5.43
CA ILE A 146 19.32 1.52 5.48
C ILE A 146 20.69 1.85 6.05
N VAL A 147 21.46 2.67 5.33
CA VAL A 147 22.77 3.17 5.77
C VAL A 147 22.66 4.66 6.05
N GLY A 148 23.05 5.09 7.25
CA GLY A 148 23.04 6.51 7.62
C GLY A 148 23.14 6.72 9.12
N TYR A 149 23.36 7.98 9.54
CA TYR A 149 23.34 8.33 10.96
C TYR A 149 21.89 8.34 11.46
N TRP A 150 21.63 7.66 12.58
CA TRP A 150 20.27 7.43 13.11
C TRP A 150 19.50 8.72 13.42
N ASN A 151 20.22 9.81 13.72
CA ASN A 151 19.62 11.10 14.02
C ASN A 151 19.52 12.04 12.80
N ASP A 152 20.01 11.63 11.63
CA ASP A 152 19.84 12.40 10.40
C ASP A 152 18.41 12.23 9.86
N LYS A 153 17.82 13.35 9.42
CA LYS A 153 16.43 13.39 8.92
C LYS A 153 16.21 12.43 7.75
N ASP A 154 17.17 12.31 6.84
CA ASP A 154 17.04 11.45 5.66
C ASP A 154 17.01 9.96 6.03
N THR A 155 17.80 9.54 7.02
CA THR A 155 17.75 8.18 7.58
C THR A 155 16.38 7.92 8.20
N GLN A 156 15.88 8.86 9.00
CA GLN A 156 14.58 8.75 9.65
C GLN A 156 13.43 8.72 8.64
N ASN A 157 13.50 9.49 7.55
CA ASN A 157 12.50 9.47 6.48
C ASN A 157 12.44 8.09 5.77
N LYS A 158 13.59 7.47 5.50
CA LYS A 158 13.64 6.13 4.92
C LYS A 158 13.07 5.07 5.88
N ILE A 159 13.40 5.16 7.17
CA ILE A 159 12.81 4.31 8.20
C ILE A 159 11.28 4.53 8.23
N ALA A 160 10.82 5.78 8.23
CA ALA A 160 9.40 6.13 8.24
C ALA A 160 8.64 5.56 7.02
N GLY A 161 9.25 5.59 5.82
CA GLY A 161 8.70 4.95 4.63
C GLY A 161 8.52 3.45 4.81
N TRP A 162 9.58 2.76 5.25
CA TRP A 162 9.52 1.32 5.52
C TRP A 162 8.51 0.96 6.63
N MET A 163 8.35 1.79 7.67
CA MET A 163 7.34 1.58 8.72
C MET A 163 5.91 1.61 8.18
N ARG A 164 5.63 2.48 7.22
CA ARG A 164 4.32 2.56 6.55
C ARG A 164 4.02 1.29 5.76
N VAL A 165 5.04 0.75 5.09
CA VAL A 165 4.95 -0.54 4.40
C VAL A 165 4.68 -1.66 5.39
N CYS A 166 5.35 -1.68 6.55
CA CYS A 166 5.07 -2.65 7.61
C CYS A 166 3.63 -2.57 8.11
N ALA A 167 3.06 -1.37 8.23
CA ALA A 167 1.66 -1.22 8.61
C ALA A 167 0.69 -1.70 7.52
N GLY A 168 0.98 -1.41 6.25
CA GLY A 168 0.21 -1.94 5.11
C GLY A 168 0.25 -3.47 5.07
N TRP A 169 1.43 -4.06 5.26
CA TRP A 169 1.62 -5.51 5.35
C TRP A 169 0.88 -6.11 6.55
N ALA A 170 0.99 -5.52 7.73
CA ALA A 170 0.29 -5.98 8.92
C ALA A 170 -1.24 -5.93 8.74
N ASP A 171 -1.78 -4.87 8.11
CA ASP A 171 -3.21 -4.77 7.79
C ASP A 171 -3.64 -5.78 6.71
N SER A 172 -2.73 -6.26 5.87
CA SER A 172 -3.06 -7.26 4.85
C SER A 172 -3.20 -8.68 5.38
N GLN A 173 -2.58 -9.02 6.52
CA GLN A 173 -2.55 -10.40 7.03
C GLN A 173 -3.89 -10.93 7.56
N ASP A 174 -4.85 -10.05 7.82
CA ASP A 174 -6.24 -10.35 8.19
C ASP A 174 -7.23 -9.62 7.27
N MET A 175 -6.82 -9.35 6.02
CA MET A 175 -7.65 -8.62 5.07
C MET A 175 -8.76 -9.49 4.49
N LEU A 176 -10.00 -9.15 4.80
CA LEU A 176 -11.18 -9.69 4.14
C LEU A 176 -11.69 -8.73 3.05
N ILE A 177 -11.74 -9.22 1.81
CA ILE A 177 -12.40 -8.56 0.67
C ILE A 177 -13.72 -9.28 0.38
N ILE A 178 -14.81 -8.51 0.35
CA ILE A 178 -16.14 -9.03 -0.01
C ILE A 178 -16.44 -8.71 -1.48
N ARG A 179 -16.75 -9.73 -2.26
CA ARG A 179 -17.18 -9.57 -3.65
C ARG A 179 -18.70 -9.59 -3.72
N PHE A 180 -19.30 -8.50 -4.21
CA PHE A 180 -20.71 -8.47 -4.57
C PHE A 180 -20.88 -8.86 -6.03
N GLY A 181 -21.03 -10.16 -6.25
CA GLY A 181 -21.05 -10.79 -7.58
C GLY A 181 -19.66 -11.23 -8.04
N ASP A 182 -19.64 -12.01 -9.12
CA ASP A 182 -18.39 -12.55 -9.67
C ASP A 182 -17.67 -11.56 -10.61
N ASN A 183 -16.54 -11.98 -11.17
CA ASN A 183 -15.78 -11.22 -12.16
C ASN A 183 -16.65 -10.91 -13.37
N MET A 184 -16.36 -9.81 -14.07
CA MET A 184 -16.95 -9.60 -15.40
C MET A 184 -16.63 -10.78 -16.31
N ASN A 185 -17.66 -11.33 -16.95
CA ASN A 185 -17.52 -12.50 -17.82
C ASN A 185 -16.47 -12.27 -18.92
N ASN A 186 -15.63 -13.28 -19.15
CA ASN A 186 -14.56 -13.31 -20.14
C ASN A 186 -13.40 -12.31 -19.89
N VAL A 187 -13.31 -11.72 -18.69
CA VAL A 187 -12.15 -10.90 -18.29
C VAL A 187 -11.11 -11.79 -17.62
N ALA A 188 -9.88 -11.76 -18.12
CA ALA A 188 -8.79 -12.59 -17.60
C ALA A 188 -8.09 -11.96 -16.40
N VAL A 189 -7.66 -10.71 -16.52
CA VAL A 189 -6.68 -10.11 -15.60
C VAL A 189 -7.23 -9.83 -14.19
N THR A 190 -8.55 -9.72 -14.04
CA THR A 190 -9.23 -9.53 -12.75
C THR A 190 -9.50 -10.86 -12.02
N ASP A 191 -9.36 -11.98 -12.72
CA ASP A 191 -9.41 -13.33 -12.13
C ASP A 191 -8.04 -13.71 -11.54
N GLY A 192 -7.95 -14.87 -10.90
CA GLY A 192 -6.71 -15.40 -10.33
C GLY A 192 -6.95 -16.30 -9.13
N ASP A 193 -5.86 -16.88 -8.65
CA ASP A 193 -5.87 -17.81 -7.53
C ASP A 193 -5.96 -17.07 -6.18
N LYS A 194 -7.17 -17.07 -5.61
CA LYS A 194 -7.46 -16.49 -4.29
C LYS A 194 -6.76 -17.25 -3.16
N VAL A 195 -6.50 -18.55 -3.33
CA VAL A 195 -5.80 -19.37 -2.32
C VAL A 195 -4.32 -19.01 -2.29
N GLU A 196 -3.65 -18.92 -3.44
CA GLU A 196 -2.26 -18.45 -3.48
C GLU A 196 -2.15 -17.00 -3.01
N ALA A 197 -3.14 -16.13 -3.29
CA ALA A 197 -3.17 -14.76 -2.78
C ALA A 197 -3.27 -14.69 -1.25
N GLU A 198 -4.08 -15.55 -0.62
CA GLU A 198 -4.14 -15.63 0.84
C GLU A 198 -2.82 -16.14 1.43
N ILE A 199 -2.22 -17.18 0.84
CA ILE A 199 -0.92 -17.73 1.26
C ILE A 199 0.20 -16.69 1.16
N ARG A 200 0.24 -15.93 0.07
CA ARG A 200 1.36 -15.02 -0.24
C ARG A 200 1.17 -13.61 0.27
N LEU A 201 -0.04 -13.07 0.24
CA LEU A 201 -0.33 -11.65 0.47
C LEU A 201 -1.26 -11.40 1.66
N GLY A 202 -1.91 -12.46 2.18
CA GLY A 202 -2.93 -12.36 3.23
C GLY A 202 -4.32 -11.97 2.71
N TYR A 203 -4.51 -11.95 1.39
CA TYR A 203 -5.76 -11.49 0.77
C TYR A 203 -6.83 -12.59 0.86
N HIS A 204 -7.68 -12.54 1.88
CA HIS A 204 -8.83 -13.42 2.01
C HIS A 204 -10.02 -12.84 1.25
N VAL A 205 -10.61 -13.62 0.34
CA VAL A 205 -11.58 -13.11 -0.63
C VAL A 205 -12.83 -13.99 -0.67
N ASP A 206 -13.93 -13.44 -0.17
CA ASP A 206 -15.23 -14.12 -0.11
C ASP A 206 -16.22 -13.52 -1.10
N ASN A 207 -17.16 -14.33 -1.58
CA ASN A 207 -18.31 -13.86 -2.34
C ASN A 207 -19.54 -13.70 -1.44
N ALA A 208 -20.17 -12.53 -1.49
CA ALA A 208 -21.49 -12.28 -0.93
C ALA A 208 -22.49 -12.11 -2.09
N PRO A 209 -23.50 -13.00 -2.23
CA PRO A 209 -24.54 -12.79 -3.23
C PRO A 209 -25.18 -11.43 -3.07
N ILE A 210 -25.41 -10.69 -4.16
CA ILE A 210 -25.93 -9.32 -4.09
C ILE A 210 -27.25 -9.21 -3.31
N ALA A 211 -28.08 -10.26 -3.37
CA ALA A 211 -29.33 -10.38 -2.62
C ALA A 211 -29.15 -10.30 -1.09
N THR A 212 -27.96 -10.57 -0.56
CA THR A 212 -27.65 -10.45 0.88
C THR A 212 -27.34 -9.01 1.30
N LEU A 213 -26.96 -8.15 0.36
CA LEU A 213 -26.75 -6.72 0.59
C LEU A 213 -28.08 -5.94 0.57
N VAL A 214 -29.04 -6.37 -0.25
CA VAL A 214 -30.35 -5.67 -0.41
C VAL A 214 -31.04 -5.39 0.94
N PRO A 215 -31.16 -6.33 1.89
CA PRO A 215 -31.78 -6.06 3.19
C PRO A 215 -31.07 -4.98 4.01
N TYR A 216 -29.74 -4.85 3.89
CA TYR A 216 -28.99 -3.80 4.58
C TYR A 216 -29.33 -2.41 4.05
N ILE A 217 -29.56 -2.30 2.73
CA ILE A 217 -29.95 -1.05 2.06
C ILE A 217 -31.42 -0.73 2.37
N GLU A 218 -32.32 -1.71 2.32
CA GLU A 218 -33.75 -1.51 2.61
C GLU A 218 -34.02 -1.16 4.08
N ALA A 219 -33.15 -1.61 5.00
CA ALA A 219 -33.24 -1.27 6.42
C ALA A 219 -32.77 0.16 6.76
N VAL A 220 -32.18 0.89 5.80
CA VAL A 220 -31.75 2.28 6.03
C VAL A 220 -32.97 3.19 6.16
N THR A 221 -33.02 3.95 7.24
CA THR A 221 -34.15 4.83 7.52
C THR A 221 -34.03 6.17 6.78
N GLU A 222 -35.17 6.81 6.50
CA GLU A 222 -35.19 8.15 5.87
C GLU A 222 -34.40 9.20 6.66
N ALA A 223 -34.37 9.10 8.00
CA ALA A 223 -33.61 10.01 8.85
C ALA A 223 -32.09 9.86 8.66
N GLU A 224 -31.61 8.63 8.44
CA GLU A 224 -30.20 8.35 8.17
C GLU A 224 -29.80 8.83 6.77
N ILE A 225 -30.68 8.64 5.78
CA ILE A 225 -30.52 9.17 4.43
C ILE A 225 -30.45 10.71 4.49
N ASP A 226 -31.37 11.36 5.20
CA ASP A 226 -31.39 12.81 5.36
C ASP A 226 -30.12 13.33 6.03
N ALA A 227 -29.64 12.67 7.08
CA ALA A 227 -28.43 13.03 7.79
C ALA A 227 -27.19 12.94 6.87
N LEU A 228 -27.07 11.85 6.11
CA LEU A 228 -25.94 11.64 5.21
C LEU A 228 -25.98 12.59 4.00
N VAL A 229 -27.17 12.88 3.44
CA VAL A 229 -27.29 13.88 2.37
C VAL A 229 -26.96 15.29 2.88
N ALA A 230 -27.31 15.63 4.12
CA ALA A 230 -26.89 16.90 4.72
C ALA A 230 -25.37 16.99 4.93
N GLU A 231 -24.68 15.86 5.08
CA GLU A 231 -23.22 15.80 5.05
C GLU A 231 -22.69 16.06 3.64
N TYR A 232 -23.28 15.43 2.62
CA TYR A 232 -22.93 15.66 1.23
C TYR A 232 -23.03 17.15 0.85
N GLU A 233 -24.06 17.86 1.32
CA GLU A 233 -24.24 19.31 1.05
C GLU A 233 -23.11 20.16 1.63
N LYS A 234 -22.44 19.70 2.70
CA LYS A 234 -21.26 20.37 3.27
C LYS A 234 -20.00 20.08 2.47
N LEU A 235 -19.84 18.81 2.07
CA LEU A 235 -18.62 18.30 1.44
C LEU A 235 -18.55 18.60 -0.06
N TYR A 236 -19.68 18.63 -0.74
CA TYR A 236 -19.76 18.65 -2.20
C TYR A 236 -20.65 19.77 -2.72
N ASP A 237 -20.43 20.15 -3.97
CA ASP A 237 -21.37 20.99 -4.71
C ASP A 237 -22.41 20.11 -5.41
N PHE A 238 -23.64 20.59 -5.52
CA PHE A 238 -24.71 19.86 -6.20
C PHE A 238 -25.02 20.50 -7.54
N ALA A 239 -25.07 19.69 -8.61
CA ALA A 239 -25.72 20.11 -9.84
C ALA A 239 -27.17 20.56 -9.57
N ALA A 240 -27.65 21.55 -10.34
CA ALA A 240 -28.93 22.19 -10.06
C ALA A 240 -30.12 21.21 -10.07
N ASP A 241 -30.09 20.24 -10.97
CA ASP A 241 -31.09 19.17 -11.11
C ASP A 241 -30.97 18.07 -10.03
N CYS A 242 -29.91 18.08 -9.24
CA CYS A 242 -29.64 17.13 -8.16
C CYS A 242 -29.95 17.69 -6.77
N LYS A 243 -30.33 18.97 -6.64
CA LYS A 243 -30.66 19.60 -5.34
C LYS A 243 -32.01 19.14 -4.80
N LYS A 244 -32.23 19.29 -3.48
CA LYS A 244 -33.51 18.95 -2.83
C LYS A 244 -34.71 19.57 -3.58
N GLY A 245 -35.66 18.74 -3.95
CA GLY A 245 -36.86 19.12 -4.71
C GLY A 245 -36.69 19.15 -6.24
N ALA A 246 -35.48 18.91 -6.75
CA ALA A 246 -35.23 18.76 -8.18
C ALA A 246 -35.36 17.29 -8.64
N GLU A 247 -35.51 17.11 -9.95
CA GLU A 247 -35.85 15.82 -10.58
C GLU A 247 -34.92 14.66 -10.20
N LYS A 248 -33.61 14.92 -10.10
CA LYS A 248 -32.62 13.86 -9.87
C LYS A 248 -32.22 13.67 -8.42
N TYR A 249 -32.82 14.42 -7.48
CA TYR A 249 -32.50 14.33 -6.05
C TYR A 249 -32.70 12.92 -5.49
N GLN A 250 -33.71 12.18 -5.98
CA GLN A 250 -33.98 10.82 -5.51
C GLN A 250 -32.81 9.86 -5.77
N PHE A 251 -32.07 10.01 -6.87
CA PHE A 251 -30.90 9.17 -7.15
C PHE A 251 -29.77 9.43 -6.15
N VAL A 252 -29.63 10.66 -5.67
CA VAL A 252 -28.66 11.01 -4.61
C VAL A 252 -29.07 10.36 -3.28
N ARG A 253 -30.38 10.39 -2.95
CA ARG A 253 -30.91 9.71 -1.75
C ARG A 253 -30.74 8.20 -1.82
N ASP A 254 -31.00 7.60 -2.98
CA ASP A 254 -30.82 6.17 -3.21
C ASP A 254 -29.34 5.78 -3.09
N ALA A 255 -28.40 6.64 -3.52
CA ALA A 255 -26.97 6.42 -3.35
C ALA A 255 -26.54 6.50 -1.87
N ALA A 256 -27.14 7.41 -1.09
CA ALA A 256 -26.92 7.47 0.36
C ALA A 256 -27.39 6.19 1.07
N ALA A 257 -28.54 5.65 0.69
CA ALA A 257 -29.02 4.37 1.24
C ALA A 257 -28.06 3.22 0.89
N GLN A 258 -27.54 3.18 -0.34
CA GLN A 258 -26.52 2.20 -0.75
C GLN A 258 -25.23 2.34 0.08
N GLU A 259 -24.72 3.56 0.24
CA GLU A 259 -23.51 3.82 1.02
C GLU A 259 -23.65 3.34 2.47
N ILE A 260 -24.77 3.65 3.13
CA ILE A 260 -25.04 3.20 4.50
C ILE A 260 -25.17 1.67 4.56
N GLY A 261 -25.93 1.07 3.64
CA GLY A 261 -26.12 -0.38 3.60
C GLY A 261 -24.82 -1.15 3.38
N ILE A 262 -24.01 -0.72 2.41
CA ILE A 262 -22.68 -1.31 2.13
C ILE A 262 -21.78 -1.14 3.34
N ARG A 263 -21.69 0.06 3.92
CA ARG A 263 -20.86 0.31 5.11
C ARG A 263 -21.21 -0.64 6.25
N ARG A 264 -22.51 -0.79 6.56
CA ARG A 264 -22.99 -1.71 7.60
C ARG A 264 -22.63 -3.16 7.28
N PHE A 265 -22.85 -3.60 6.06
CA PHE A 265 -22.50 -4.96 5.64
C PHE A 265 -21.01 -5.23 5.85
N LEU A 266 -20.15 -4.33 5.38
CA LEU A 266 -18.70 -4.49 5.50
C LEU A 266 -18.25 -4.46 6.97
N GLN A 267 -18.83 -3.59 7.80
CA GLN A 267 -18.56 -3.55 9.24
C GLN A 267 -18.98 -4.84 9.95
N ASP A 268 -20.18 -5.36 9.67
CA ASP A 268 -20.69 -6.60 10.26
C ASP A 268 -19.84 -7.82 9.87
N LYS A 269 -19.23 -7.79 8.68
CA LYS A 269 -18.29 -8.83 8.23
C LYS A 269 -16.85 -8.63 8.71
N GLY A 270 -16.50 -7.44 9.19
CA GLY A 270 -15.09 -7.08 9.43
C GLY A 270 -14.28 -6.94 8.14
N ALA A 271 -14.93 -6.67 7.01
CA ALA A 271 -14.29 -6.53 5.71
C ALA A 271 -13.52 -5.22 5.61
N LYS A 272 -12.36 -5.25 4.94
CA LYS A 272 -11.50 -4.08 4.70
C LYS A 272 -11.60 -3.53 3.29
N GLY A 273 -12.28 -4.25 2.40
CA GLY A 273 -12.54 -3.81 1.04
C GLY A 273 -13.61 -4.66 0.37
N PHE A 274 -13.99 -4.25 -0.83
CA PHE A 274 -15.04 -4.93 -1.58
C PHE A 274 -14.90 -4.73 -3.08
N THR A 275 -15.65 -5.53 -3.83
CA THR A 275 -15.81 -5.36 -5.28
C THR A 275 -17.29 -5.32 -5.65
N THR A 276 -17.58 -4.71 -6.79
CA THR A 276 -18.92 -4.72 -7.38
C THR A 276 -18.86 -5.23 -8.81
N SER A 277 -19.96 -5.79 -9.30
CA SER A 277 -20.08 -6.24 -10.69
C SER A 277 -21.37 -5.71 -11.30
N PHE A 278 -21.29 -4.98 -12.41
CA PHE A 278 -22.48 -4.48 -13.10
C PHE A 278 -23.33 -5.58 -13.75
N ASN A 279 -22.82 -6.81 -13.81
CA ASN A 279 -23.55 -8.00 -14.23
C ASN A 279 -24.54 -8.50 -13.15
N GLU A 280 -24.38 -8.07 -11.89
CA GLU A 280 -25.17 -8.55 -10.75
C GLU A 280 -25.73 -7.39 -9.92
N LEU A 281 -26.82 -6.79 -10.39
CA LEU A 281 -27.47 -5.63 -9.74
C LEU A 281 -28.93 -5.89 -9.34
N ALA A 282 -29.35 -7.16 -9.24
CA ALA A 282 -30.72 -7.51 -8.86
C ALA A 282 -31.08 -6.95 -7.47
N GLY A 283 -32.17 -6.18 -7.39
CA GLY A 283 -32.60 -5.49 -6.16
C GLY A 283 -31.85 -4.18 -5.85
N ILE A 284 -30.83 -3.84 -6.65
CA ILE A 284 -30.05 -2.62 -6.50
C ILE A 284 -30.61 -1.56 -7.47
N LYS A 285 -30.81 -0.32 -6.98
CA LYS A 285 -31.46 0.75 -7.76
C LYS A 285 -30.56 1.35 -8.85
N GLN A 286 -29.26 1.47 -8.57
CA GLN A 286 -28.23 2.03 -9.44
C GLN A 286 -26.88 1.33 -9.18
N LEU A 287 -25.94 1.35 -10.11
CA LEU A 287 -24.59 0.88 -9.83
C LEU A 287 -23.99 1.65 -8.63
N MET A 288 -23.32 0.94 -7.73
CA MET A 288 -22.88 1.43 -6.40
C MET A 288 -21.67 2.37 -6.44
N GLY A 289 -21.52 3.15 -7.52
CA GLY A 289 -20.30 3.88 -7.76
C GLY A 289 -20.08 5.05 -6.80
N PHE A 290 -21.10 5.88 -6.57
CA PHE A 290 -21.01 6.99 -5.61
C PHE A 290 -20.62 6.51 -4.20
N ALA A 291 -21.22 5.40 -3.75
CA ALA A 291 -20.88 4.80 -2.47
C ALA A 291 -19.41 4.33 -2.43
N SER A 292 -18.93 3.68 -3.50
CA SER A 292 -17.51 3.27 -3.61
C SER A 292 -16.54 4.44 -3.53
N GLN A 293 -16.86 5.59 -4.15
CA GLN A 293 -16.03 6.80 -4.08
C GLN A 293 -15.82 7.24 -2.64
N ARG A 294 -16.89 7.31 -1.84
CA ARG A 294 -16.82 7.75 -0.43
C ARG A 294 -16.20 6.70 0.47
N LEU A 295 -16.54 5.43 0.28
CA LEU A 295 -15.98 4.34 1.08
C LEU A 295 -14.47 4.19 0.87
N MET A 296 -13.95 4.45 -0.33
CA MET A 296 -12.50 4.56 -0.54
C MET A 296 -11.86 5.67 0.28
N SER A 297 -12.50 6.85 0.39
CA SER A 297 -12.00 7.94 1.26
C SER A 297 -12.01 7.56 2.74
N GLU A 298 -12.93 6.68 3.15
CA GLU A 298 -12.97 6.09 4.51
C GLU A 298 -11.94 4.96 4.70
N GLY A 299 -11.20 4.61 3.64
CA GLY A 299 -10.13 3.63 3.64
C GLY A 299 -10.53 2.22 3.28
N TYR A 300 -11.74 1.99 2.76
CA TYR A 300 -12.08 0.69 2.17
C TYR A 300 -11.35 0.48 0.85
N GLY A 301 -10.79 -0.70 0.66
CA GLY A 301 -10.33 -1.13 -0.66
C GLY A 301 -11.50 -1.29 -1.61
N PHE A 302 -11.35 -0.84 -2.86
CA PHE A 302 -12.35 -1.04 -3.89
C PHE A 302 -11.70 -1.48 -5.20
N GLY A 303 -12.34 -2.43 -5.87
CA GLY A 303 -12.01 -2.84 -7.22
C GLY A 303 -13.28 -3.10 -8.00
N ALA A 304 -13.34 -2.58 -9.21
CA ALA A 304 -14.52 -2.73 -10.06
C ALA A 304 -14.54 -4.09 -10.77
N GLU A 305 -15.70 -4.46 -11.31
CA GLU A 305 -15.92 -5.70 -12.09
C GLU A 305 -15.44 -6.99 -11.41
N GLY A 306 -15.55 -7.06 -10.09
CA GLY A 306 -15.11 -8.21 -9.31
C GLY A 306 -13.59 -8.30 -9.07
N ASP A 307 -12.83 -7.25 -9.39
CA ASP A 307 -11.37 -7.20 -9.25
C ASP A 307 -10.90 -7.07 -7.80
N TRP A 308 -10.80 -8.22 -7.15
CA TRP A 308 -10.39 -8.33 -5.76
C TRP A 308 -8.90 -8.01 -5.53
N LYS A 309 -8.05 -8.15 -6.57
CA LYS A 309 -6.61 -7.83 -6.47
C LYS A 309 -6.40 -6.32 -6.36
N SER A 310 -7.08 -5.56 -7.21
CA SER A 310 -7.07 -4.09 -7.14
C SER A 310 -7.72 -3.60 -5.84
N ALA A 311 -8.84 -4.19 -5.41
CA ALA A 311 -9.46 -3.83 -4.12
C ALA A 311 -8.49 -3.97 -2.94
N ALA A 312 -7.77 -5.09 -2.86
CA ALA A 312 -6.79 -5.32 -1.82
C ALA A 312 -5.60 -4.35 -1.92
N LEU A 313 -5.07 -4.11 -3.12
CA LEU A 313 -3.95 -3.19 -3.31
C LEU A 313 -4.32 -1.73 -2.98
N VAL A 314 -5.52 -1.28 -3.35
CA VAL A 314 -6.06 0.05 -3.00
C VAL A 314 -6.13 0.21 -1.48
N ARG A 315 -6.62 -0.80 -0.75
CA ARG A 315 -6.61 -0.79 0.73
C ARG A 315 -5.19 -0.70 1.28
N THR A 316 -4.30 -1.55 0.79
CA THR A 316 -2.90 -1.63 1.24
C THR A 316 -2.18 -0.29 1.06
N MET A 317 -2.29 0.31 -0.13
CA MET A 317 -1.69 1.62 -0.41
C MET A 317 -2.32 2.71 0.44
N TRP A 318 -3.64 2.67 0.67
CA TRP A 318 -4.33 3.66 1.51
C TRP A 318 -3.78 3.65 2.93
N VAL A 319 -3.56 2.45 3.49
CA VAL A 319 -2.91 2.29 4.80
C VAL A 319 -1.49 2.87 4.80
N MET A 320 -0.67 2.56 3.79
CA MET A 320 0.69 3.11 3.69
C MET A 320 0.70 4.65 3.63
N GLY A 321 -0.27 5.24 2.92
CA GLY A 321 -0.37 6.68 2.70
C GLY A 321 -0.96 7.50 3.83
N GLN A 322 -1.44 6.90 4.92
CA GLN A 322 -2.14 7.64 5.97
C GLN A 322 -1.33 8.83 6.51
N GLY A 323 -1.94 10.03 6.50
CA GLY A 323 -1.31 11.26 6.98
C GLY A 323 -0.26 11.87 6.04
N LEU A 324 -0.04 11.29 4.86
CA LEU A 324 0.73 11.92 3.78
C LEU A 324 -0.23 12.70 2.85
N PRO A 325 0.24 13.80 2.24
CA PRO A 325 -0.58 14.59 1.33
C PRO A 325 -0.79 13.88 -0.02
N GLY A 326 -1.81 14.32 -0.75
CA GLY A 326 -2.03 13.98 -2.17
C GLY A 326 -3.12 12.93 -2.42
N GLY A 327 -3.36 12.02 -1.48
CA GLY A 327 -4.44 11.04 -1.61
C GLY A 327 -4.16 9.95 -2.65
N GLN A 328 -5.14 9.06 -2.80
CA GLN A 328 -5.02 7.80 -3.55
C GLN A 328 -6.36 7.37 -4.12
N SER A 329 -6.36 6.59 -5.19
CA SER A 329 -7.59 6.11 -5.81
C SER A 329 -7.38 4.81 -6.60
N PHE A 330 -8.45 4.05 -6.75
CA PHE A 330 -8.63 3.16 -7.88
C PHE A 330 -8.74 3.98 -9.18
N LEU A 331 -8.10 3.55 -10.26
CA LEU A 331 -8.16 4.18 -11.59
C LEU A 331 -8.05 3.14 -12.72
N GLU A 332 -8.52 3.51 -13.91
CA GLU A 332 -8.36 2.74 -15.14
C GLU A 332 -7.89 3.66 -16.30
N ASP A 333 -6.93 3.18 -17.08
CA ASP A 333 -6.46 3.83 -18.30
C ASP A 333 -7.56 3.86 -19.38
N TYR A 334 -8.26 4.98 -19.51
CA TYR A 334 -9.50 5.07 -20.29
C TYR A 334 -9.29 5.45 -21.75
N THR A 335 -8.49 6.48 -22.03
CA THR A 335 -8.23 6.90 -23.42
C THR A 335 -6.87 7.58 -23.59
N LEU A 336 -6.26 7.35 -24.74
CA LEU A 336 -4.97 7.94 -25.11
C LEU A 336 -5.16 9.32 -25.74
N ASN A 337 -4.21 10.23 -25.47
CA ASN A 337 -4.07 11.51 -26.14
C ASN A 337 -2.67 11.59 -26.79
N PHE A 338 -2.60 11.41 -28.10
CA PHE A 338 -1.34 11.50 -28.86
C PHE A 338 -1.03 12.96 -29.22
N ASP A 339 -0.01 13.52 -28.57
CA ASP A 339 0.45 14.90 -28.74
C ASP A 339 1.99 14.97 -28.76
N GLY A 340 2.60 14.05 -29.50
CA GLY A 340 4.07 13.93 -29.58
C GLY A 340 4.69 13.63 -28.22
N GLU A 341 5.67 14.44 -27.81
CA GLU A 341 6.35 14.30 -26.52
C GLU A 341 5.44 14.59 -25.31
N ASN A 342 4.29 15.25 -25.53
CA ASN A 342 3.28 15.56 -24.50
C ASN A 342 2.12 14.56 -24.49
N SER A 343 2.31 13.39 -25.11
CA SER A 343 1.26 12.37 -25.14
C SER A 343 0.93 11.90 -23.72
N THR A 344 -0.36 11.83 -23.43
CA THR A 344 -0.93 11.57 -22.10
C THR A 344 -2.00 10.48 -22.17
N ILE A 345 -2.40 9.96 -21.01
CA ILE A 345 -3.50 9.02 -20.85
C ILE A 345 -4.51 9.62 -19.89
N LEU A 346 -5.76 9.70 -20.32
CA LEU A 346 -6.87 10.09 -19.44
C LEU A 346 -7.35 8.87 -18.68
N GLN A 347 -7.31 9.00 -17.37
CA GLN A 347 -7.69 8.01 -16.39
C GLN A 347 -9.08 8.30 -15.88
N SER A 348 -9.87 7.26 -15.73
CA SER A 348 -11.19 7.37 -15.14
C SER A 348 -11.61 6.03 -14.53
N HIS A 349 -12.84 5.96 -14.04
CA HIS A 349 -13.60 4.74 -14.13
C HIS A 349 -15.03 5.05 -14.60
N MET A 350 -15.92 4.07 -14.65
CA MET A 350 -17.32 4.34 -14.99
C MET A 350 -18.01 5.27 -13.98
N LEU A 351 -17.62 5.18 -12.69
CA LEU A 351 -18.04 6.08 -11.60
C LEU A 351 -16.96 6.26 -10.51
N GLU A 352 -16.20 5.22 -10.21
CA GLU A 352 -15.60 4.92 -8.91
C GLU A 352 -14.19 5.49 -8.72
N ILE A 353 -14.06 6.81 -8.70
CA ILE A 353 -12.80 7.48 -8.37
C ILE A 353 -12.89 8.13 -6.99
N ASN A 354 -11.92 7.83 -6.12
CA ASN A 354 -11.81 8.40 -4.78
C ASN A 354 -11.57 9.93 -4.87
N PRO A 355 -12.39 10.78 -4.23
CA PRO A 355 -12.19 12.23 -4.23
C PRO A 355 -10.92 12.72 -3.52
N ASP A 356 -10.19 11.88 -2.77
CA ASP A 356 -8.99 12.31 -2.06
C ASP A 356 -7.85 12.80 -2.98
N ILE A 357 -7.91 12.47 -4.27
CA ILE A 357 -6.91 12.91 -5.27
C ILE A 357 -7.20 14.28 -5.88
N THR A 358 -8.27 14.98 -5.47
CA THR A 358 -8.61 16.31 -5.98
C THR A 358 -8.23 17.43 -5.02
N GLY A 359 -7.82 18.58 -5.59
CA GLY A 359 -7.57 19.82 -4.85
C GLY A 359 -8.77 20.77 -4.83
N VAL A 360 -9.90 20.38 -5.43
CA VAL A 360 -11.12 21.21 -5.50
C VAL A 360 -12.30 20.48 -4.86
N LYS A 361 -13.35 21.23 -4.53
CA LYS A 361 -14.58 20.65 -3.98
C LYS A 361 -15.29 19.80 -5.07
N PRO A 362 -15.45 18.47 -4.89
CA PRO A 362 -16.13 17.64 -5.88
C PRO A 362 -17.59 18.05 -6.09
N ARG A 363 -18.13 17.76 -7.28
CA ARG A 363 -19.52 18.04 -7.62
C ARG A 363 -20.34 16.75 -7.77
N ILE A 364 -21.46 16.66 -7.07
CA ILE A 364 -22.47 15.60 -7.26
C ILE A 364 -23.23 15.86 -8.55
N GLU A 365 -23.18 14.88 -9.45
CA GLU A 365 -23.96 14.85 -10.67
C GLU A 365 -24.67 13.50 -10.81
N VAL A 366 -25.75 13.48 -11.61
CA VAL A 366 -26.53 12.28 -11.88
C VAL A 366 -26.72 12.13 -13.39
N HIS A 367 -26.21 11.03 -13.93
CA HIS A 367 -26.19 10.75 -15.37
C HIS A 367 -26.61 9.31 -15.66
N PHE A 368 -27.19 9.09 -16.84
CA PHE A 368 -27.51 7.76 -17.34
C PHE A 368 -26.22 7.00 -17.68
N LEU A 369 -26.12 5.74 -17.26
CA LEU A 369 -25.06 4.81 -17.62
C LEU A 369 -25.67 3.57 -18.28
N GLY A 370 -25.41 3.41 -19.58
CA GLY A 370 -25.97 2.31 -20.39
C GLY A 370 -25.18 1.00 -20.34
N ILE A 371 -24.31 0.82 -19.36
CA ILE A 371 -23.47 -0.38 -19.21
C ILE A 371 -24.18 -1.37 -18.29
N GLY A 372 -24.46 -2.58 -18.80
CA GLY A 372 -25.22 -3.59 -18.07
C GLY A 372 -26.56 -3.04 -17.56
N ASP A 373 -26.91 -3.38 -16.32
CA ASP A 373 -28.10 -2.87 -15.63
C ASP A 373 -27.81 -1.65 -14.73
N ALA A 374 -26.75 -0.87 -15.02
CA ALA A 374 -26.30 0.21 -14.15
C ALA A 374 -27.32 1.34 -13.95
N ARG A 375 -28.11 1.67 -14.98
CA ARG A 375 -29.18 2.70 -14.98
C ARG A 375 -28.63 4.11 -14.73
N THR A 376 -29.48 5.01 -14.23
CA THR A 376 -29.12 6.40 -13.88
C THR A 376 -28.44 6.42 -12.51
N CYS A 377 -27.19 6.88 -12.47
CA CYS A 377 -26.37 6.81 -11.26
C CYS A 377 -25.89 8.20 -10.82
N ALA A 378 -25.92 8.45 -9.51
CA ALA A 378 -25.15 9.53 -8.88
C ALA A 378 -23.63 9.23 -8.96
N ARG A 379 -22.80 10.28 -9.04
CA ARG A 379 -21.34 10.20 -8.92
C ARG A 379 -20.74 11.55 -8.52
N LEU A 380 -19.55 11.53 -7.92
CA LEU A 380 -18.72 12.71 -7.75
C LEU A 380 -17.92 12.94 -9.05
N VAL A 381 -17.97 14.17 -9.54
CA VAL A 381 -17.24 14.67 -10.71
C VAL A 381 -16.22 15.70 -10.24
N PHE A 382 -14.95 15.48 -10.60
CA PHE A 382 -13.82 16.33 -10.26
C PHE A 382 -12.62 16.00 -11.15
N GLN A 383 -11.57 16.81 -11.06
CA GLN A 383 -10.28 16.51 -11.69
C GLN A 383 -9.24 16.28 -10.60
N ALA A 384 -8.37 15.28 -10.77
CA ALA A 384 -7.24 15.08 -9.89
C ALA A 384 -6.33 16.33 -9.90
N HIS A 385 -5.68 16.64 -8.79
CA HIS A 385 -4.73 17.74 -8.76
C HIS A 385 -3.45 17.38 -9.53
N LYS A 386 -2.71 18.39 -9.99
CA LYS A 386 -1.40 18.16 -10.62
C LYS A 386 -0.37 17.63 -9.62
N GLY A 387 0.62 16.89 -10.10
CA GLY A 387 1.73 16.38 -9.29
C GLY A 387 2.34 15.11 -9.84
N THR A 388 3.22 14.47 -9.08
CA THR A 388 3.83 13.18 -9.43
C THR A 388 3.25 12.08 -8.54
N GLY A 389 2.99 10.92 -9.11
CA GLY A 389 2.49 9.77 -8.35
C GLY A 389 2.96 8.45 -8.94
N VAL A 390 2.44 7.37 -8.38
CA VAL A 390 2.66 5.99 -8.87
C VAL A 390 1.33 5.34 -9.21
N ALA A 391 1.28 4.66 -10.35
CA ALA A 391 0.22 3.71 -10.70
C ALA A 391 0.77 2.29 -10.51
N ALA A 392 0.13 1.50 -9.65
CA ALA A 392 0.59 0.16 -9.32
C ALA A 392 -0.48 -0.90 -9.53
N THR A 393 -0.06 -2.12 -9.87
CA THR A 393 -0.93 -3.29 -9.97
C THR A 393 -0.25 -4.56 -9.48
N ILE A 394 -1.05 -5.54 -9.08
CA ILE A 394 -0.63 -6.93 -8.82
C ILE A 394 -1.34 -7.84 -9.82
N VAL A 395 -0.55 -8.57 -10.60
CA VAL A 395 -1.00 -9.51 -11.62
C VAL A 395 -0.70 -10.93 -11.15
N ASP A 396 -1.67 -11.82 -11.32
CA ASP A 396 -1.46 -13.26 -11.19
C ASP A 396 -0.91 -13.81 -12.52
N MET A 397 0.32 -14.29 -12.51
CA MET A 397 0.97 -14.91 -13.66
C MET A 397 0.70 -16.43 -13.75
N GLY A 398 -0.18 -16.94 -12.89
CA GLY A 398 -0.55 -18.35 -12.73
C GLY A 398 0.36 -19.09 -11.76
N ASN A 399 1.68 -18.95 -11.88
CA ASN A 399 2.65 -19.61 -10.99
C ASN A 399 3.23 -18.70 -9.91
N ARG A 400 2.92 -17.39 -9.92
CA ARG A 400 3.44 -16.37 -8.99
C ARG A 400 2.69 -15.06 -9.20
N PHE A 401 2.83 -14.13 -8.26
CA PHE A 401 2.41 -12.74 -8.45
C PHE A 401 3.54 -11.87 -9.02
N ARG A 402 3.14 -10.83 -9.74
CA ARG A 402 4.00 -9.76 -10.26
C ARG A 402 3.38 -8.42 -9.88
N MET A 403 4.15 -7.56 -9.24
CA MET A 403 3.85 -6.15 -9.07
C MET A 403 4.47 -5.36 -10.22
N ILE A 404 3.70 -4.43 -10.78
CA ILE A 404 4.17 -3.47 -11.78
C ILE A 404 3.87 -2.09 -11.25
N VAL A 405 4.87 -1.20 -11.28
CA VAL A 405 4.77 0.17 -10.80
C VAL A 405 5.21 1.10 -11.91
N ASN A 406 4.37 2.07 -12.27
CA ASN A 406 4.73 3.14 -13.20
C ASN A 406 4.71 4.49 -12.48
N GLU A 407 5.83 5.21 -12.51
CA GLU A 407 5.86 6.62 -12.13
C GLU A 407 5.16 7.46 -13.19
N VAL A 408 4.28 8.37 -12.74
CA VAL A 408 3.47 9.20 -13.64
C VAL A 408 3.47 10.66 -13.19
N GLU A 409 3.34 11.57 -14.16
CA GLU A 409 3.12 12.99 -13.92
C GLU A 409 1.67 13.34 -14.27
N VAL A 410 0.89 13.76 -13.26
CA VAL A 410 -0.49 14.20 -13.42
C VAL A 410 -0.52 15.67 -13.80
N GLU A 411 -1.17 15.96 -14.91
CA GLU A 411 -1.33 17.29 -15.50
C GLU A 411 -2.78 17.77 -15.46
N GLU A 412 -2.97 19.08 -15.59
CA GLU A 412 -4.30 19.67 -15.69
C GLU A 412 -4.87 19.45 -17.10
N PRO A 413 -6.05 18.82 -17.26
CA PRO A 413 -6.65 18.64 -18.57
C PRO A 413 -7.28 19.94 -19.08
N LYS A 414 -7.46 20.03 -20.40
CA LYS A 414 -8.35 21.04 -21.01
C LYS A 414 -9.79 20.87 -20.48
N PRO A 415 -10.68 21.88 -20.56
CA PRO A 415 -12.06 21.74 -20.07
C PRO A 415 -12.82 20.54 -20.69
N LEU A 416 -13.48 19.76 -19.85
CA LEU A 416 -14.20 18.53 -20.21
C LEU A 416 -15.72 18.62 -19.91
N PRO A 417 -16.46 19.57 -20.52
CA PRO A 417 -17.84 19.89 -20.10
C PRO A 417 -18.87 18.78 -20.36
N LYS A 418 -18.50 17.73 -21.10
CA LYS A 418 -19.37 16.59 -21.43
C LYS A 418 -18.94 15.29 -20.77
N LEU A 419 -17.84 15.28 -20.00
CA LEU A 419 -17.38 14.08 -19.31
C LEU A 419 -18.17 13.93 -18.00
N PRO A 420 -18.97 12.86 -17.82
CA PRO A 420 -19.90 12.73 -16.69
C PRO A 420 -19.27 12.02 -15.47
N VAL A 421 -17.94 12.02 -15.39
CA VAL A 421 -17.14 11.26 -14.43
C VAL A 421 -15.93 12.08 -14.00
N ALA A 422 -15.40 11.80 -12.82
CA ALA A 422 -14.11 12.33 -12.42
C ALA A 422 -12.99 11.78 -13.31
N CYS A 423 -11.84 12.47 -13.37
CA CYS A 423 -10.70 11.99 -14.13
C CYS A 423 -9.36 12.46 -13.58
N ALA A 424 -8.29 11.78 -13.99
CA ALA A 424 -6.93 12.29 -13.98
C ALA A 424 -6.39 12.28 -15.41
N LEU A 425 -5.47 13.18 -15.75
CA LEU A 425 -4.74 13.14 -17.01
C LEU A 425 -3.27 13.01 -16.65
N TRP A 426 -2.61 11.95 -17.09
CA TRP A 426 -1.19 11.78 -16.76
C TRP A 426 -0.32 11.46 -17.96
N LYS A 427 0.97 11.78 -17.82
CA LYS A 427 2.05 11.33 -18.66
C LYS A 427 2.78 10.19 -17.93
N PRO A 428 2.78 8.96 -18.47
CA PRO A 428 3.57 7.88 -17.91
C PRO A 428 5.05 8.12 -18.18
N MET A 429 5.91 7.85 -17.19
CA MET A 429 7.35 7.91 -17.37
C MET A 429 7.86 6.70 -18.19
N PRO A 430 8.92 6.86 -19.00
CA PRO A 430 9.59 8.12 -19.35
C PRO A 430 8.81 8.92 -20.42
N ASN A 431 7.91 8.25 -21.14
CA ASN A 431 6.99 8.81 -22.12
C ASN A 431 5.90 7.77 -22.45
N LEU A 432 4.87 8.16 -23.20
CA LEU A 432 3.76 7.28 -23.55
C LEU A 432 4.20 5.97 -24.23
N GLU A 433 5.10 6.04 -25.22
CA GLU A 433 5.53 4.86 -25.99
C GLU A 433 6.20 3.83 -25.09
N VAL A 434 7.16 4.26 -24.27
CA VAL A 434 7.91 3.36 -23.40
C VAL A 434 7.07 2.94 -22.20
N GLY A 435 6.38 3.87 -21.55
CA GLY A 435 5.58 3.61 -20.36
C GLY A 435 4.46 2.60 -20.63
N ALA A 436 3.58 2.92 -21.60
CA ALA A 436 2.50 2.01 -21.98
C ALA A 436 3.04 0.73 -22.64
N GLY A 437 4.09 0.84 -23.47
CA GLY A 437 4.70 -0.30 -24.12
C GLY A 437 5.28 -1.33 -23.14
N THR A 438 5.97 -0.87 -22.10
CA THR A 438 6.54 -1.76 -21.07
C THR A 438 5.49 -2.31 -20.12
N TRP A 439 4.45 -1.54 -19.78
CA TRP A 439 3.29 -2.02 -19.03
C TRP A 439 2.61 -3.21 -19.75
N ILE A 440 2.37 -3.08 -21.07
CA ILE A 440 1.84 -4.16 -21.90
C ILE A 440 2.78 -5.37 -21.92
N LEU A 441 4.09 -5.15 -22.08
CA LEU A 441 5.07 -6.25 -22.08
C LEU A 441 5.16 -6.99 -20.74
N ALA A 442 4.91 -6.29 -19.64
CA ALA A 442 4.84 -6.87 -18.30
C ALA A 442 3.54 -7.66 -18.06
N GLY A 443 2.51 -7.44 -18.88
CA GLY A 443 1.18 -8.00 -18.68
C GLY A 443 0.37 -7.25 -17.62
N GLY A 444 0.59 -5.95 -17.47
CA GLY A 444 -0.15 -5.12 -16.51
C GLY A 444 -1.65 -5.07 -16.78
N THR A 445 -2.42 -4.91 -15.70
CA THR A 445 -3.87 -4.71 -15.73
C THR A 445 -4.25 -3.35 -16.34
N HIS A 446 -5.53 -3.20 -16.71
CA HIS A 446 -6.12 -1.88 -16.98
C HIS A 446 -6.49 -1.14 -15.69
N HIS A 447 -6.82 -1.88 -14.62
CA HIS A 447 -7.03 -1.32 -13.30
C HIS A 447 -5.72 -1.04 -12.57
N SER A 448 -5.59 0.12 -11.96
CA SER A 448 -4.45 0.48 -11.13
C SER A 448 -4.89 1.03 -9.77
N SER A 449 -4.08 0.76 -8.76
CA SER A 449 -4.08 1.54 -7.53
C SER A 449 -3.10 2.69 -7.70
N PHE A 450 -3.64 3.90 -7.73
CA PHE A 450 -2.88 5.12 -7.91
C PHE A 450 -2.67 5.86 -6.60
N SER A 451 -1.51 6.47 -6.41
CA SER A 451 -1.19 7.26 -5.22
C SER A 451 -0.24 8.41 -5.51
N PHE A 452 -0.56 9.59 -4.97
CA PHE A 452 0.39 10.71 -4.84
C PHE A 452 1.27 10.57 -3.60
N SER A 453 0.86 9.76 -2.62
CA SER A 453 1.50 9.66 -1.30
C SER A 453 2.51 8.53 -1.20
N VAL A 454 2.22 7.38 -1.81
CA VAL A 454 3.06 6.18 -1.81
C VAL A 454 4.13 6.35 -2.87
N THR A 455 5.37 5.98 -2.55
CA THR A 455 6.51 6.12 -3.44
C THR A 455 6.91 4.78 -4.05
N THR A 456 7.68 4.82 -5.14
CA THR A 456 8.32 3.63 -5.73
C THR A 456 9.13 2.85 -4.69
N GLU A 457 9.91 3.52 -3.84
CA GLU A 457 10.67 2.88 -2.75
C GLU A 457 9.77 2.13 -1.74
N MET A 458 8.58 2.65 -1.43
CA MET A 458 7.64 1.93 -0.55
C MET A 458 7.10 0.66 -1.21
N LEU A 459 6.86 0.69 -2.53
CA LEU A 459 6.37 -0.47 -3.27
C LEU A 459 7.49 -1.49 -3.53
N GLU A 460 8.74 -1.06 -3.66
CA GLU A 460 9.93 -1.92 -3.60
C GLU A 460 10.00 -2.67 -2.29
N ASP A 461 9.91 -1.96 -1.16
CA ASP A 461 9.92 -2.55 0.17
C ASP A 461 8.75 -3.52 0.36
N TYR A 462 7.56 -3.19 -0.19
CA TYR A 462 6.40 -4.08 -0.14
C TYR A 462 6.62 -5.37 -0.92
N ALA A 463 7.14 -5.27 -2.16
CA ALA A 463 7.39 -6.44 -3.00
C ALA A 463 8.47 -7.35 -2.41
N GLU A 464 9.50 -6.77 -1.78
CA GLU A 464 10.54 -7.51 -1.03
C GLU A 464 9.94 -8.25 0.18
N ILE A 465 9.06 -7.60 0.95
CA ILE A 465 8.38 -8.22 2.10
C ILE A 465 7.46 -9.36 1.64
N ALA A 466 6.73 -9.14 0.55
CA ALA A 466 5.80 -10.11 -0.03
C ALA A 466 6.51 -11.24 -0.80
N ASP A 467 7.81 -11.09 -1.10
CA ASP A 467 8.61 -11.98 -1.94
C ASP A 467 7.96 -12.24 -3.31
N ILE A 468 7.54 -11.16 -3.98
CA ILE A 468 6.95 -11.18 -5.32
C ILE A 468 7.82 -10.42 -6.32
N GLU A 469 7.68 -10.73 -7.62
CA GLU A 469 8.39 -9.97 -8.65
C GLU A 469 7.93 -8.52 -8.66
N LEU A 470 8.87 -7.60 -8.78
CA LEU A 470 8.64 -6.20 -9.04
C LEU A 470 9.22 -5.80 -10.40
N LEU A 471 8.47 -4.99 -11.13
CA LEU A 471 8.96 -4.28 -12.32
C LEU A 471 8.62 -2.80 -12.17
N ILE A 472 9.63 -1.95 -12.33
CA ILE A 472 9.50 -0.50 -12.23
C ILE A 472 9.59 0.09 -13.64
N ILE A 473 8.68 1.01 -13.92
CA ILE A 473 8.62 1.81 -15.14
C ILE A 473 8.74 3.27 -14.72
N ASP A 474 9.91 3.84 -14.95
CA ASP A 474 10.32 5.17 -14.51
C ASP A 474 11.01 5.95 -15.64
N LYS A 475 11.60 7.10 -15.31
CA LYS A 475 12.30 7.97 -16.26
C LYS A 475 13.52 7.31 -16.94
N ASP A 476 14.13 6.29 -16.34
CA ASP A 476 15.36 5.65 -16.79
C ASP A 476 15.07 4.35 -17.57
N THR A 477 13.79 3.96 -17.65
CA THR A 477 13.34 2.74 -18.29
C THR A 477 13.56 2.75 -19.80
N THR A 478 14.08 1.64 -20.33
CA THR A 478 14.14 1.38 -21.77
C THR A 478 13.52 0.02 -22.09
N ILE A 479 12.81 -0.10 -23.22
CA ILE A 479 12.17 -1.36 -23.64
C ILE A 479 13.17 -2.52 -23.69
N ARG A 480 14.42 -2.26 -24.09
CA ARG A 480 15.46 -3.30 -24.23
C ARG A 480 15.85 -3.89 -22.87
N GLU A 481 16.22 -3.04 -21.91
CA GLU A 481 16.61 -3.53 -20.58
C GLU A 481 15.41 -4.09 -19.83
N PHE A 482 14.24 -3.49 -19.95
CA PHE A 482 13.01 -4.00 -19.33
C PHE A 482 12.66 -5.42 -19.80
N ARG A 483 12.77 -5.71 -21.11
CA ARG A 483 12.59 -7.07 -21.64
C ARG A 483 13.64 -8.06 -21.14
N LYS A 484 14.86 -7.60 -20.86
CA LYS A 484 15.92 -8.46 -20.31
C LYS A 484 15.65 -8.75 -18.84
N GLU A 485 15.22 -7.76 -18.08
CA GLU A 485 14.78 -7.90 -16.70
C GLU A 485 13.62 -8.89 -16.58
N LEU A 486 12.56 -8.74 -17.38
CA LEU A 486 11.44 -9.68 -17.45
C LEU A 486 11.89 -11.15 -17.58
N ARG A 487 12.84 -11.41 -18.49
CA ARG A 487 13.35 -12.78 -18.72
C ARG A 487 14.24 -13.29 -17.58
N ASN A 488 15.04 -12.41 -16.99
CA ASN A 488 15.89 -12.77 -15.86
C ASN A 488 15.06 -13.06 -14.61
N ASN A 489 14.07 -12.21 -14.34
CA ASN A 489 13.14 -12.36 -13.22
C ASN A 489 12.32 -13.64 -13.37
N GLU A 490 11.83 -13.96 -14.57
CA GLU A 490 11.11 -15.23 -14.82
C GLU A 490 11.93 -16.43 -14.34
N ILE A 491 13.21 -16.52 -14.72
CA ILE A 491 14.11 -17.60 -14.29
C ILE A 491 14.32 -17.56 -12.77
N TYR A 492 14.57 -16.37 -12.20
CA TYR A 492 14.77 -16.23 -10.76
C TYR A 492 13.57 -16.72 -9.95
N TYR A 493 12.36 -16.23 -10.25
CA TYR A 493 11.16 -16.57 -9.48
C TYR A 493 10.67 -18.00 -9.74
N MET A 494 10.94 -18.59 -10.91
CA MET A 494 10.72 -20.02 -11.14
C MET A 494 11.62 -20.89 -10.24
N LEU A 495 12.88 -20.49 -10.02
CA LEU A 495 13.84 -21.24 -9.21
C LEU A 495 13.72 -20.95 -7.71
N ASN A 496 13.37 -19.72 -7.32
CA ASN A 496 13.28 -19.31 -5.92
C ASN A 496 12.23 -20.15 -5.17
N LYS A 497 11.09 -20.44 -5.81
CA LYS A 497 10.04 -21.33 -5.26
C LYS A 497 10.51 -22.76 -4.99
N ALA A 498 11.58 -23.24 -5.64
CA ALA A 498 12.11 -24.59 -5.41
C ALA A 498 13.13 -24.65 -4.25
N LEU A 499 13.50 -23.51 -3.67
CA LEU A 499 14.57 -23.37 -2.67
C LEU A 499 14.08 -22.87 -1.30
N GLN A 500 12.80 -22.47 -1.23
CA GLN A 500 12.04 -22.21 0.00
C GLN A 500 11.39 -23.51 0.49
#